data_AF-A0A938KEV8-F1
#
_entry.id   AF-A0A938KEV8-F1
#
_cell.length_a   1.000
_cell.length_b   1.000
_cell.length_c   1.000
_cell.angle_alpha   90.00
_cell.angle_beta   90.00
_cell.angle_gamma   90.00
#
_symmetry.space_group_name_H-M   'P 1'
#
loop_
_entity.id
_entity.type
_entity.pdbx_description
1 polymer ?
#
loop_
_entity_poly.entity_id
_entity_poly.type
_entity_poly.pdbx_seq_one_letter_code
_entity_poly.pdbx_strand_id
1 'polypeptide(L)'
;MFFDPRISRRECLRRASNGFGALALSALWQGLGSGSLLAGNFTKDGDFPLKPRPSHQPGPARSVIFLFMEGAVSQVDSFDYKPLLEKHHGEDPQKAIGRLEKTQFEQVGKVMKSHWKFRQHGQSGAWISDLFPHVASQADRLCILKSMTSNFPEHTSANYFLHSGVGLQGRPSIGAWVAYGLGSPSRDLPGYIVLNGGQIPSGGLDNFGSGFLPASFQGSLLNAKGSPLANVAPAESSDGLQELKRRLAHRLNRLHLETAGPVDALESAITNFELAGRMQTAIPELLDVRGESEHIKQLYGFDAPYEHTRTYARQCLLARRMVERGVRFVELTIPMVDGYQRWDAHGNLAKNHGDNARAIDQPIAGLLQDLDQRGLLDETLVVWAGEFGRTPFAQGSDGRDHNEFGFTAWLAGGGVRGGISYGETDDWGYRAVVNRLEMHDLHATILHLLGIRHEELTFRFGGRDVRLTDVHGNVVRDILA
;
A
#
# COMPACT_ATOMS: atom_id res chain seq x y z
N MET A 1 -39.48 -41.73 -40.82
CA MET A 1 -38.88 -43.08 -40.87
C MET A 1 -37.48 -42.99 -40.31
N PHE A 2 -37.30 -43.59 -39.13
CA PHE A 2 -36.10 -44.05 -38.41
C PHE A 2 -34.71 -43.79 -39.03
N PHE A 3 -33.82 -43.13 -38.26
CA PHE A 3 -32.64 -43.75 -37.64
C PHE A 3 -32.06 -42.86 -36.54
N ASP A 4 -32.29 -43.26 -35.29
CA ASP A 4 -31.36 -43.08 -34.17
C ASP A 4 -30.36 -44.25 -34.22
N PRO A 5 -29.04 -43.98 -34.20
CA PRO A 5 -28.07 -44.96 -33.77
C PRO A 5 -27.36 -44.49 -32.49
N ARG A 6 -27.96 -44.83 -31.36
CA ARG A 6 -27.36 -45.40 -30.15
C ARG A 6 -26.21 -44.58 -29.56
N ILE A 7 -26.52 -43.83 -28.51
CA ILE A 7 -25.55 -43.36 -27.51
C ILE A 7 -24.59 -44.50 -27.20
N SER A 8 -23.30 -44.32 -27.51
CA SER A 8 -22.30 -45.36 -27.27
C SER A 8 -22.16 -45.62 -25.77
N ARG A 9 -21.80 -46.86 -25.41
CA ARG A 9 -21.49 -47.23 -24.00
C ARG A 9 -20.48 -46.27 -23.35
N ARG A 10 -19.53 -45.77 -24.14
CA ARG A 10 -18.54 -44.75 -23.74
C ARG A 10 -19.18 -43.40 -23.44
N GLU A 11 -20.13 -42.94 -24.26
CA GLU A 11 -20.83 -41.67 -24.05
C GLU A 11 -21.80 -41.73 -22.86
N CYS A 12 -22.40 -42.90 -22.61
CA CYS A 12 -23.23 -43.13 -21.43
C CYS A 12 -22.38 -43.12 -20.14
N LEU A 13 -21.22 -43.79 -20.14
CA LEU A 13 -20.29 -43.78 -19.01
C LEU A 13 -19.71 -42.37 -18.74
N ARG A 14 -19.48 -41.56 -19.78
CA ARG A 14 -19.00 -40.17 -19.66
C ARG A 14 -20.04 -39.23 -19.06
N ARG A 15 -21.34 -39.46 -19.32
CA ARG A 15 -22.43 -38.57 -18.87
C ARG A 15 -23.03 -38.99 -17.53
N ALA A 16 -23.04 -40.28 -17.21
CA ALA A 16 -23.71 -40.81 -16.02
C ALA A 16 -22.91 -40.63 -14.71
N SER A 17 -21.58 -40.61 -14.75
CA SER A 17 -20.77 -40.56 -13.51
C SER A 17 -20.73 -39.19 -12.83
N ASN A 18 -20.98 -38.09 -13.57
CA ASN A 18 -20.92 -36.72 -13.04
C ASN A 18 -22.29 -36.03 -12.93
N GLY A 19 -23.36 -36.58 -13.53
CA GLY A 19 -24.65 -35.88 -13.64
C GLY A 19 -25.43 -35.77 -12.32
N PHE A 20 -25.51 -36.86 -11.55
CA PHE A 20 -26.23 -36.85 -10.26
C PHE A 20 -25.42 -36.18 -9.15
N GLY A 21 -24.09 -36.35 -9.16
CA GLY A 21 -23.17 -35.64 -8.26
C GLY A 21 -23.12 -34.13 -8.51
N ALA A 22 -23.20 -33.70 -9.77
CA ALA A 22 -23.32 -32.28 -10.11
C ALA A 22 -24.63 -31.65 -9.63
N LEU A 23 -25.70 -32.43 -9.45
CA LEU A 23 -26.96 -31.93 -8.91
C LEU A 23 -26.87 -31.69 -7.40
N ALA A 24 -26.20 -32.59 -6.67
CA ALA A 24 -25.86 -32.38 -5.27
C ALA A 24 -24.83 -31.25 -5.07
N LEU A 25 -23.83 -31.14 -5.95
CA LEU A 25 -22.86 -30.03 -5.97
C LEU A 25 -23.53 -28.69 -6.29
N SER A 26 -24.46 -28.66 -7.24
CA SER A 26 -25.28 -27.50 -7.57
C SER A 26 -26.15 -27.05 -6.40
N ALA A 27 -26.75 -28.00 -5.67
CA ALA A 27 -27.50 -27.70 -4.44
C ALA A 27 -26.59 -27.19 -3.31
N LEU A 28 -25.37 -27.74 -3.15
CA LEU A 28 -24.37 -27.26 -2.20
C LEU A 28 -23.81 -25.88 -2.58
N TRP A 29 -23.63 -25.60 -3.86
CA TRP A 29 -23.23 -24.28 -4.38
C TRP A 29 -24.34 -23.24 -4.26
N GLN A 30 -25.62 -23.61 -4.42
CA GLN A 30 -26.74 -22.70 -4.14
C GLN A 30 -26.89 -22.42 -2.63
N GLY A 31 -26.59 -23.40 -1.76
CA GLY A 31 -26.54 -23.19 -0.31
C GLY A 31 -25.40 -22.26 0.16
N LEU A 32 -24.31 -22.17 -0.62
CA LEU A 32 -23.19 -21.26 -0.38
C LEU A 32 -23.34 -19.89 -1.06
N GLY A 33 -24.25 -19.76 -2.04
CA GLY A 33 -24.38 -18.58 -2.90
C GLY A 33 -25.63 -17.72 -2.68
N SER A 34 -26.55 -18.09 -1.78
CA SER A 34 -27.86 -17.42 -1.65
C SER A 34 -27.97 -16.43 -0.47
N GLY A 35 -26.85 -15.85 -0.04
CA GLY A 35 -26.80 -14.81 1.00
C GLY A 35 -26.49 -13.40 0.49
N SER A 36 -26.41 -13.19 -0.82
CA SER A 36 -26.07 -11.88 -1.40
C SER A 36 -27.30 -11.14 -1.87
N LEU A 37 -27.85 -10.27 -1.02
CA LEU A 37 -28.69 -9.16 -1.47
C LEU A 37 -28.03 -7.80 -1.30
N LEU A 38 -26.75 -7.72 -0.89
CA LEU A 38 -26.02 -6.44 -0.79
C LEU A 38 -24.52 -6.50 -1.16
N ALA A 39 -23.99 -7.61 -1.70
CA ALA A 39 -22.62 -7.65 -2.21
C ALA A 39 -22.63 -7.61 -3.75
N GLY A 40 -21.89 -6.66 -4.32
CA GLY A 40 -21.83 -6.37 -5.75
C GLY A 40 -21.87 -7.61 -6.63
N ASN A 41 -22.94 -7.70 -7.41
CA ASN A 41 -23.21 -8.72 -8.42
C ASN A 41 -21.98 -8.99 -9.31
N PHE A 42 -21.25 -10.08 -9.04
CA PHE A 42 -20.65 -10.86 -10.13
C PHE A 42 -21.76 -11.74 -10.75
N THR A 43 -22.85 -11.11 -11.20
CA THR A 43 -23.94 -11.84 -11.86
C THR A 43 -23.90 -11.58 -13.35
N LYS A 44 -23.75 -12.66 -14.12
CA LYS A 44 -24.33 -12.85 -15.45
C LYS A 44 -24.31 -11.60 -16.34
N ASP A 45 -23.15 -11.24 -16.87
CA ASP A 45 -22.95 -10.62 -18.19
C ASP A 45 -21.53 -10.05 -18.31
N GLY A 46 -20.51 -10.87 -18.64
CA GLY A 46 -19.22 -10.39 -19.17
C GLY A 46 -18.56 -9.19 -18.45
N ASP A 47 -18.83 -9.00 -17.16
CA ASP A 47 -18.44 -7.81 -16.42
C ASP A 47 -17.02 -8.00 -15.91
N PHE A 48 -16.07 -7.42 -16.64
CA PHE A 48 -14.65 -7.42 -16.32
C PHE A 48 -14.41 -7.05 -14.85
N PRO A 49 -13.64 -7.84 -14.09
CA PRO A 49 -13.46 -7.65 -12.64
C PRO A 49 -12.85 -6.29 -12.28
N LEU A 50 -12.17 -5.63 -13.23
CA LEU A 50 -11.54 -4.32 -13.07
C LEU A 50 -12.43 -3.11 -13.44
N LYS A 51 -13.68 -3.31 -13.87
CA LYS A 51 -14.58 -2.20 -14.22
C LYS A 51 -14.75 -1.23 -13.04
N PRO A 52 -14.76 0.09 -13.29
CA PRO A 52 -15.07 1.08 -12.26
C PRO A 52 -16.40 0.77 -11.58
N ARG A 53 -16.40 0.84 -10.25
CA ARG A 53 -17.60 0.64 -9.42
C ARG A 53 -18.02 1.97 -8.80
N PRO A 54 -19.33 2.20 -8.63
CA PRO A 54 -19.79 3.37 -7.88
C PRO A 54 -19.28 3.28 -6.44
N SER A 55 -18.84 4.41 -5.90
CA SER A 55 -18.49 4.50 -4.48
C SER A 55 -19.74 4.36 -3.62
N HIS A 56 -19.58 3.93 -2.36
CA HIS A 56 -20.70 3.83 -1.41
C HIS A 56 -21.26 5.21 -1.06
N GLN A 57 -20.42 6.24 -1.12
CA GLN A 57 -20.70 7.63 -0.81
C GLN A 57 -19.75 8.55 -1.61
N PRO A 58 -20.03 9.86 -1.72
CA PRO A 58 -19.04 10.82 -2.22
C PRO A 58 -17.77 10.79 -1.37
N GLY A 59 -16.61 10.69 -2.01
CA GLY A 59 -15.30 10.76 -1.37
C GLY A 59 -14.44 11.83 -2.04
N PRO A 60 -13.70 12.66 -1.28
CA PRO A 60 -12.82 13.69 -1.85
C PRO A 60 -11.65 13.09 -2.64
N ALA A 61 -11.13 11.93 -2.23
CA ALA A 61 -10.00 11.28 -2.90
C ALA A 61 -10.46 10.34 -4.03
N ARG A 62 -9.77 10.40 -5.17
CA ARG A 62 -9.88 9.44 -6.28
C ARG A 62 -8.80 8.38 -6.23
N SER A 63 -7.64 8.73 -5.71
CA SER A 63 -6.45 7.87 -5.67
C SER A 63 -5.68 8.03 -4.35
N VAL A 64 -4.89 7.01 -4.03
CA VAL A 64 -3.95 7.02 -2.90
C VAL A 64 -2.53 6.84 -3.43
N ILE A 65 -1.60 7.66 -2.95
CA ILE A 65 -0.16 7.40 -3.03
C ILE A 65 0.32 7.02 -1.63
N PHE A 66 0.68 5.76 -1.45
CA PHE A 66 1.14 5.21 -0.18
C PHE A 66 2.67 5.13 -0.17
N LEU A 67 3.30 6.01 0.59
CA LEU A 67 4.74 6.09 0.80
C LEU A 67 5.09 5.17 1.98
N PHE A 68 5.49 3.92 1.68
CA PHE A 68 5.75 2.91 2.70
C PHE A 68 7.19 3.02 3.22
N MET A 69 7.32 3.42 4.48
CA MET A 69 8.58 3.72 5.16
C MET A 69 9.01 2.58 6.09
N GLU A 70 9.23 1.44 5.46
CA GLU A 70 9.53 0.21 6.17
C GLU A 70 10.78 0.29 7.06
N GLY A 71 10.69 -0.32 8.24
CA GLY A 71 11.80 -0.42 9.18
C GLY A 71 11.63 0.52 10.36
N ALA A 72 10.44 1.09 10.58
CA ALA A 72 10.13 1.96 11.70
C ALA A 72 11.01 3.23 11.82
N VAL A 73 10.62 4.24 11.04
CA VAL A 73 11.18 5.60 11.17
C VAL A 73 11.01 6.08 12.61
N SER A 74 12.06 6.62 13.20
CA SER A 74 12.01 7.09 14.59
C SER A 74 11.20 8.38 14.66
N GLN A 75 10.02 8.30 15.26
CA GLN A 75 9.09 9.42 15.46
C GLN A 75 9.76 10.55 16.27
N VAL A 76 10.51 10.19 17.31
CA VAL A 76 11.21 11.14 18.19
C VAL A 76 12.44 11.78 17.55
N ASP A 77 12.84 11.31 16.37
CA ASP A 77 13.89 11.88 15.55
C ASP A 77 13.38 12.65 14.32
N SER A 78 12.07 12.61 14.05
CA SER A 78 11.48 13.12 12.81
C SER A 78 10.36 14.13 13.02
N PHE A 79 9.25 13.72 13.65
CA PHE A 79 8.00 14.48 13.68
C PHE A 79 7.42 14.66 15.09
N ASP A 80 8.02 14.04 16.10
CA ASP A 80 7.53 14.06 17.48
C ASP A 80 8.59 14.63 18.43
N TYR A 81 8.57 15.96 18.59
CA TYR A 81 9.55 16.66 19.42
C TYR A 81 9.37 16.34 20.91
N LYS A 82 10.41 15.76 21.53
CA LYS A 82 10.42 15.39 22.97
C LYS A 82 11.63 16.00 23.69
N PRO A 83 11.51 17.21 24.28
CA PRO A 83 12.63 17.90 24.93
C PRO A 83 13.21 17.15 26.13
N LEU A 84 12.44 16.26 26.77
CA LEU A 84 12.94 15.43 27.88
C LEU A 84 14.06 14.48 27.43
N LEU A 85 14.08 14.05 26.17
CA LEU A 85 15.13 13.18 25.64
C LEU A 85 16.50 13.87 25.61
N GLU A 86 16.54 15.17 25.30
CA GLU A 86 17.78 15.96 25.39
C GLU A 86 18.20 16.12 26.85
N LYS A 87 17.25 16.51 27.71
CA LYS A 87 17.51 16.80 29.12
C LYS A 87 18.07 15.59 29.86
N HIS A 88 17.53 14.40 29.59
CA HIS A 88 17.89 13.16 30.28
C HIS A 88 18.80 12.27 29.45
N HIS A 89 19.45 12.81 28.40
CA HIS A 89 20.32 12.02 27.54
C HIS A 89 21.44 11.34 28.33
N GLY A 90 21.64 10.03 28.12
CA GLY A 90 22.65 9.24 28.80
C GLY A 90 22.20 8.69 30.16
N GLU A 91 21.02 9.10 30.66
CA GLU A 91 20.45 8.56 31.90
C GLU A 91 19.84 7.16 31.70
N ASP A 92 19.66 6.46 32.82
CA ASP A 92 18.97 5.19 32.87
C ASP A 92 17.46 5.38 32.60
N PRO A 93 16.90 4.79 31.53
CA PRO A 93 15.49 4.96 31.18
C PRO A 93 14.54 4.43 32.27
N GLN A 94 14.94 3.45 33.08
CA GLN A 94 14.09 2.99 34.18
C GLN A 94 13.95 4.04 35.29
N LYS A 95 14.94 4.93 35.43
CA LYS A 95 14.91 6.03 36.40
C LYS A 95 14.22 7.27 35.83
N ALA A 96 14.45 7.57 34.55
CA ALA A 96 13.92 8.76 33.90
C ALA A 96 12.47 8.59 33.42
N ILE A 97 12.17 7.49 32.73
CA ILE A 97 10.86 7.19 32.14
C ILE A 97 9.98 6.39 33.11
N GLY A 98 10.60 5.48 33.87
CA GLY A 98 9.91 4.58 34.79
C GLY A 98 9.74 3.18 34.21
N ARG A 99 8.55 2.60 34.34
CA ARG A 99 8.29 1.22 33.89
C ARG A 99 8.36 1.11 32.36
N LEU A 100 9.29 0.29 31.89
CA LEU A 100 9.47 -0.06 30.49
C LEU A 100 8.71 -1.35 30.16
N GLU A 101 8.07 -1.38 29.00
CA GLU A 101 7.57 -2.63 28.42
C GLU A 101 8.73 -3.44 27.84
N LYS A 102 8.49 -4.73 27.63
CA LYS A 102 9.44 -5.58 26.91
C LYS A 102 9.51 -5.12 25.46
N THR A 103 10.73 -4.85 24.98
CA THR A 103 11.00 -4.57 23.58
C THR A 103 11.34 -5.88 22.85
N GLN A 104 11.41 -5.83 21.52
CA GLN A 104 11.67 -7.01 20.69
C GLN A 104 13.00 -7.70 21.05
N PHE A 105 14.05 -6.93 21.35
CA PHE A 105 15.39 -7.47 21.64
C PHE A 105 15.80 -7.40 23.12
N GLU A 106 15.01 -6.75 23.97
CA GLU A 106 15.26 -6.55 25.41
C GLU A 106 16.66 -5.98 25.75
N GLN A 107 17.30 -5.27 24.81
CA GLN A 107 18.65 -4.70 24.95
C GLN A 107 18.60 -3.22 25.35
N VAL A 108 18.04 -2.93 26.53
CA VAL A 108 17.82 -1.56 27.00
C VAL A 108 19.13 -0.83 27.29
N GLY A 109 19.41 0.22 26.50
CA GLY A 109 20.51 1.15 26.68
C GLY A 109 20.14 2.38 27.52
N LYS A 110 20.71 3.54 27.19
CA LYS A 110 20.43 4.83 27.86
C LYS A 110 19.35 5.63 27.14
N VAL A 111 18.72 6.57 27.82
CA VAL A 111 17.86 7.58 27.17
C VAL A 111 18.66 8.26 26.07
N MET A 112 18.09 8.28 24.86
CA MET A 112 18.79 8.77 23.68
C MET A 112 18.07 9.99 23.11
N LYS A 113 18.78 11.12 23.09
CA LYS A 113 18.31 12.34 22.44
C LYS A 113 18.17 12.16 20.94
N SER A 114 17.49 13.11 20.29
CA SER A 114 17.53 13.15 18.84
C SER A 114 18.90 13.59 18.32
N HIS A 115 19.30 13.04 17.18
CA HIS A 115 20.51 13.48 16.46
C HIS A 115 20.26 14.74 15.63
N TRP A 116 19.00 15.09 15.39
CA TRP A 116 18.60 16.24 14.57
C TRP A 116 17.90 17.29 15.42
N LYS A 117 18.12 18.56 15.07
CA LYS A 117 17.45 19.67 15.75
C LYS A 117 16.02 19.76 15.25
N PHE A 118 15.09 20.01 16.16
CA PHE A 118 13.70 20.28 15.84
C PHE A 118 13.46 21.78 15.71
N ARG A 119 12.61 22.14 14.74
CA ARG A 119 12.10 23.51 14.56
C ARG A 119 10.62 23.46 14.25
N GLN A 120 9.93 24.57 14.50
CA GLN A 120 8.56 24.74 14.06
C GLN A 120 8.55 25.25 12.62
N HIS A 121 7.71 24.64 11.78
CA HIS A 121 7.58 24.96 10.37
C HIS A 121 6.14 25.31 10.00
N GLY A 122 6.00 26.14 8.96
CA GLY A 122 4.71 26.59 8.46
C GLY A 122 3.95 27.51 9.43
N GLN A 123 2.71 27.83 9.06
CA GLN A 123 1.74 28.54 9.89
C GLN A 123 1.16 27.63 10.99
N SER A 124 1.12 26.32 10.73
CA SER A 124 0.73 25.27 11.67
C SER A 124 1.66 25.16 12.88
N GLY A 125 2.91 25.63 12.77
CA GLY A 125 3.90 25.51 13.82
C GLY A 125 4.30 24.06 14.12
N ALA A 126 4.16 23.17 13.12
CA ALA A 126 4.46 21.75 13.25
C ALA A 126 5.94 21.53 13.59
N TRP A 127 6.22 20.68 14.58
CA TRP A 127 7.57 20.31 14.95
C TRP A 127 8.11 19.24 14.01
N ILE A 128 9.09 19.61 13.19
CA ILE A 128 9.76 18.70 12.25
C ILE A 128 11.26 18.88 12.43
N SER A 129 12.01 17.78 12.43
CA SER A 129 13.45 17.83 12.61
C SER A 129 14.20 18.13 11.31
N ASP A 130 15.44 18.59 11.45
CA ASP A 130 16.40 18.76 10.34
C ASP A 130 16.74 17.43 9.62
N LEU A 131 16.15 16.29 10.01
CA LEU A 131 16.18 15.05 9.25
C LEU A 131 15.41 15.18 7.93
N PHE A 132 14.32 15.95 7.93
CA PHE A 132 13.40 16.10 6.80
C PHE A 132 13.22 17.58 6.38
N PRO A 133 14.31 18.29 6.01
CA PRO A 133 14.25 19.73 5.75
C PRO A 133 13.33 20.11 4.57
N HIS A 134 13.21 19.27 3.55
CA HIS A 134 12.33 19.53 2.41
C HIS A 134 10.87 19.23 2.73
N VAL A 135 10.55 18.10 3.37
CA VAL A 135 9.18 17.79 3.82
C VAL A 135 8.72 18.83 4.86
N ALA A 136 9.61 19.35 5.69
CA ALA A 136 9.29 20.42 6.63
C ALA A 136 8.75 21.69 5.93
N SER A 137 9.16 21.98 4.70
CA SER A 137 8.59 23.08 3.90
C SER A 137 7.11 22.88 3.54
N GLN A 138 6.62 21.64 3.65
CA GLN A 138 5.25 21.24 3.34
C GLN A 138 4.37 21.16 4.60
N ALA A 139 4.85 21.60 5.77
CA ALA A 139 4.19 21.42 7.08
C ALA A 139 2.68 21.75 7.08
N ASP A 140 2.28 22.85 6.43
CA ASP A 140 0.89 23.31 6.39
C ASP A 140 -0.05 22.42 5.54
N ARG A 141 0.51 21.47 4.79
CA ARG A 141 -0.22 20.45 4.02
C ARG A 141 -0.34 19.13 4.77
N LEU A 142 0.44 18.94 5.83
CA LEU A 142 0.51 17.68 6.55
C LEU A 142 -0.53 17.64 7.66
N CYS A 143 -1.22 16.51 7.76
CA CYS A 143 -1.91 16.08 8.97
C CYS A 143 -1.03 15.03 9.65
N ILE A 144 -0.33 15.43 10.71
CA ILE A 144 0.61 14.57 11.43
C ILE A 144 -0.16 13.78 12.50
N LEU A 145 -0.21 12.46 12.37
CA LEU A 145 -0.83 11.54 13.33
C LEU A 145 0.24 11.09 14.32
N LYS A 146 0.20 11.57 15.57
CA LYS A 146 1.26 11.30 16.57
C LYS A 146 0.91 10.19 17.55
N SER A 147 -0.22 9.52 17.35
CA SER A 147 -0.80 8.57 18.31
C SER A 147 -1.08 7.20 17.69
N MET A 148 -0.42 6.87 16.57
CA MET A 148 -0.55 5.56 15.94
C MET A 148 0.06 4.48 16.83
N THR A 149 -0.59 3.31 16.84
CA THR A 149 -0.12 2.11 17.56
C THR A 149 -0.22 0.88 16.68
N SER A 150 0.65 -0.09 16.95
CA SER A 150 0.71 -1.40 16.30
C SER A 150 0.62 -2.49 17.37
N ASN A 151 0.18 -3.68 16.97
CA ASN A 151 0.05 -4.83 17.88
C ASN A 151 1.20 -5.83 17.78
N PHE A 152 2.17 -5.56 16.90
CA PHE A 152 3.23 -6.50 16.57
C PHE A 152 4.58 -5.79 16.72
N PRO A 153 5.46 -6.27 17.62
CA PRO A 153 6.79 -5.70 17.79
C PRO A 153 7.77 -6.15 16.70
N GLU A 154 7.42 -7.10 15.83
CA GLU A 154 8.28 -7.56 14.73
C GLU A 154 7.85 -7.09 13.34
N HIS A 155 8.83 -6.78 12.49
CA HIS A 155 8.61 -6.21 11.15
C HIS A 155 7.66 -7.02 10.27
N THR A 156 7.79 -8.35 10.20
CA THR A 156 6.98 -9.16 9.29
C THR A 156 5.49 -9.07 9.60
N SER A 157 5.11 -9.29 10.86
CA SER A 157 3.70 -9.22 11.26
C SER A 157 3.19 -7.79 11.33
N ALA A 158 4.03 -6.81 11.72
CA ALA A 158 3.64 -5.41 11.69
C ALA A 158 3.42 -4.91 10.25
N ASN A 159 4.22 -5.35 9.29
CA ASN A 159 4.01 -5.07 7.87
C ASN A 159 2.70 -5.68 7.38
N TYR A 160 2.42 -6.95 7.68
CA TYR A 160 1.11 -7.53 7.36
C TYR A 160 -0.04 -6.77 8.01
N PHE A 161 0.12 -6.29 9.24
CA PHE A 161 -0.89 -5.52 9.94
C PHE A 161 -1.14 -4.15 9.28
N LEU A 162 -0.07 -3.44 8.92
CA LEU A 162 -0.14 -2.17 8.18
C LEU A 162 -0.86 -2.34 6.83
N HIS A 163 -0.61 -3.42 6.11
CA HIS A 163 -1.18 -3.60 4.77
C HIS A 163 -2.56 -4.25 4.80
N SER A 164 -2.84 -5.17 5.72
CA SER A 164 -4.02 -6.06 5.63
C SER A 164 -4.93 -6.04 6.86
N GLY A 165 -4.59 -5.24 7.89
CA GLY A 165 -5.33 -5.19 9.14
C GLY A 165 -5.14 -6.44 10.02
N VAL A 166 -4.29 -7.39 9.60
CA VAL A 166 -4.00 -8.60 10.37
C VAL A 166 -2.51 -8.91 10.27
N GLY A 167 -1.85 -9.24 11.40
CA GLY A 167 -0.43 -9.58 11.42
C GLY A 167 -0.07 -10.97 10.88
N LEU A 168 -0.87 -11.50 9.96
CA LEU A 168 -0.73 -12.84 9.38
C LEU A 168 -0.69 -12.75 7.86
N GLN A 169 0.15 -13.60 7.26
CA GLN A 169 0.26 -13.75 5.80
C GLN A 169 -1.06 -14.22 5.17
N GLY A 170 -1.26 -13.92 3.88
CA GLY A 170 -2.36 -14.44 3.07
C GLY A 170 -3.65 -13.63 3.11
N ARG A 171 -3.62 -12.45 3.74
CA ARG A 171 -4.74 -11.51 3.76
C ARG A 171 -4.61 -10.47 2.64
N PRO A 172 -5.73 -9.98 2.08
CA PRO A 172 -5.68 -8.95 1.05
C PRO A 172 -5.16 -7.63 1.63
N SER A 173 -4.23 -7.01 0.91
CA SER A 173 -3.70 -5.68 1.21
C SER A 173 -4.76 -4.58 1.02
N ILE A 174 -4.53 -3.40 1.61
CA ILE A 174 -5.38 -2.22 1.44
C ILE A 174 -5.47 -1.80 -0.02
N GLY A 175 -4.37 -1.88 -0.78
CA GLY A 175 -4.39 -1.62 -2.22
C GLY A 175 -5.30 -2.58 -2.98
N ALA A 176 -5.29 -3.87 -2.61
CA ALA A 176 -6.20 -4.86 -3.18
C ALA A 176 -7.67 -4.60 -2.78
N TRP A 177 -7.94 -4.22 -1.53
CA TRP A 177 -9.29 -3.82 -1.09
C TRP A 177 -9.80 -2.57 -1.81
N VAL A 178 -8.95 -1.57 -2.03
CA VAL A 178 -9.29 -0.36 -2.79
C VAL A 178 -9.61 -0.71 -4.25
N ALA A 179 -8.76 -1.53 -4.88
CA ALA A 179 -9.00 -2.00 -6.24
C ALA A 179 -10.29 -2.85 -6.34
N TYR A 180 -10.57 -3.68 -5.34
CA TYR A 180 -11.81 -4.45 -5.26
C TYR A 180 -13.05 -3.55 -5.06
N GLY A 181 -12.96 -2.55 -4.19
CA GLY A 181 -14.07 -1.64 -3.89
C GLY A 181 -14.43 -0.72 -5.05
N LEU A 182 -13.43 -0.19 -5.77
CA LEU A 182 -13.63 0.87 -6.77
C LEU A 182 -13.35 0.44 -8.22
N GLY A 183 -12.72 -0.71 -8.44
CA GLY A 183 -12.19 -1.08 -9.75
C GLY A 183 -11.07 -0.14 -10.23
N SER A 184 -10.77 -0.17 -11.53
CA SER A 184 -9.80 0.73 -12.17
C SER A 184 -10.49 1.59 -13.23
N PRO A 185 -10.43 2.94 -13.14
CA PRO A 185 -10.87 3.82 -14.23
C PRO A 185 -9.88 3.80 -15.40
N SER A 186 -8.65 3.35 -15.18
CA SER A 186 -7.69 3.13 -16.25
C SER A 186 -8.02 1.86 -17.03
N ARG A 187 -8.01 1.95 -18.36
CA ARG A 187 -8.12 0.77 -19.23
C ARG A 187 -6.78 0.07 -19.42
N ASP A 188 -5.69 0.82 -19.29
CA ASP A 188 -4.36 0.38 -19.70
C ASP A 188 -3.44 0.05 -18.53
N LEU A 189 -3.82 0.47 -17.31
CA LEU A 189 -3.07 0.22 -16.08
C LEU A 189 -3.93 -0.49 -15.03
N PRO A 190 -3.32 -1.36 -14.19
CA PRO A 190 -4.01 -1.97 -13.05
C PRO A 190 -4.42 -0.91 -12.02
N GLY A 191 -5.45 -1.24 -11.23
CA GLY A 191 -5.94 -0.36 -10.17
C GLY A 191 -4.97 -0.21 -8.98
N TYR A 192 -4.11 -1.20 -8.76
CA TYR A 192 -3.09 -1.21 -7.70
C TYR A 192 -1.70 -1.51 -8.28
N ILE A 193 -0.78 -0.56 -8.10
CA ILE A 193 0.62 -0.66 -8.53
C ILE A 193 1.54 -0.47 -7.33
N VAL A 194 2.61 -1.27 -7.27
CA VAL A 194 3.71 -1.10 -6.32
C VAL A 194 4.97 -0.73 -7.09
N LEU A 195 5.49 0.47 -6.84
CA LEU A 195 6.76 0.96 -7.34
C LEU A 195 7.89 0.50 -6.41
N ASN A 196 8.64 -0.49 -6.88
CA ASN A 196 9.73 -1.12 -6.15
C ASN A 196 11.02 -0.29 -6.25
N GLY A 197 11.49 0.22 -5.11
CA GLY A 197 12.78 0.91 -4.96
C GLY A 197 14.01 -0.01 -4.90
N GLY A 198 13.80 -1.32 -5.02
CA GLY A 198 14.88 -2.32 -5.09
C GLY A 198 15.00 -3.18 -3.82
N GLN A 199 14.23 -2.88 -2.78
CA GLN A 199 14.17 -3.66 -1.56
C GLN A 199 12.78 -4.27 -1.38
N ILE A 200 12.71 -5.60 -1.37
CA ILE A 200 11.49 -6.32 -1.01
C ILE A 200 11.31 -6.22 0.51
N PRO A 201 10.09 -5.92 1.00
CA PRO A 201 9.84 -5.80 2.43
C PRO A 201 9.89 -7.11 3.21
N SER A 202 10.06 -7.03 4.53
CA SER A 202 9.82 -8.10 5.49
C SER A 202 8.39 -8.59 5.32
N GLY A 203 8.23 -9.91 5.21
CA GLY A 203 6.97 -10.54 4.79
C GLY A 203 6.83 -10.73 3.27
N GLY A 204 7.78 -10.24 2.48
CA GLY A 204 7.86 -10.50 1.04
C GLY A 204 6.79 -9.77 0.22
N LEU A 205 6.53 -10.29 -0.99
CA LEU A 205 5.50 -9.74 -1.89
C LEU A 205 4.07 -9.94 -1.38
N ASP A 206 3.88 -10.79 -0.36
CA ASP A 206 2.56 -11.04 0.23
C ASP A 206 1.97 -9.81 0.93
N ASN A 207 2.81 -8.83 1.30
CA ASN A 207 2.34 -7.52 1.79
C ASN A 207 1.42 -6.82 0.79
N PHE A 208 1.59 -7.09 -0.51
CA PHE A 208 0.84 -6.46 -1.60
C PHE A 208 -0.19 -7.42 -2.22
N GLY A 209 -0.42 -8.54 -1.54
CA GLY A 209 -1.29 -9.64 -1.97
C GLY A 209 -2.74 -9.24 -2.15
N SER A 210 -3.42 -9.94 -3.06
CA SER A 210 -4.89 -10.03 -3.13
C SER A 210 -5.45 -11.03 -2.13
N GLY A 211 -4.61 -11.92 -1.57
CA GLY A 211 -5.04 -12.93 -0.60
C GLY A 211 -6.16 -13.81 -1.16
N PHE A 212 -7.33 -13.76 -0.53
CA PHE A 212 -8.53 -14.46 -0.98
C PHE A 212 -9.42 -13.64 -1.93
N LEU A 213 -9.11 -12.37 -2.20
CA LEU A 213 -9.80 -11.61 -3.25
C LEU A 213 -9.37 -12.16 -4.63
N PRO A 214 -10.19 -11.96 -5.68
CA PRO A 214 -9.81 -12.35 -7.03
C PRO A 214 -8.43 -11.81 -7.43
N ALA A 215 -7.64 -12.63 -8.12
CA ALA A 215 -6.25 -12.32 -8.47
C ALA A 215 -6.10 -11.07 -9.37
N SER A 216 -7.18 -10.60 -10.00
CA SER A 216 -7.21 -9.33 -10.73
C SER A 216 -6.97 -8.09 -9.85
N PHE A 217 -7.14 -8.19 -8.53
CA PHE A 217 -6.90 -7.09 -7.59
C PHE A 217 -5.50 -7.12 -6.95
N GLN A 218 -4.64 -8.04 -7.38
CA GLN A 218 -3.25 -8.15 -6.92
C GLN A 218 -2.43 -6.90 -7.25
N GLY A 219 -1.57 -6.48 -6.32
CA GLY A 219 -0.60 -5.42 -6.58
C GLY A 219 0.37 -5.78 -7.70
N SER A 220 0.43 -4.95 -8.73
CA SER A 220 1.36 -5.12 -9.85
C SER A 220 2.69 -4.44 -9.53
N LEU A 221 3.75 -5.24 -9.43
CA LEU A 221 5.09 -4.72 -9.12
C LEU A 221 5.74 -4.11 -10.37
N LEU A 222 6.18 -2.86 -10.26
CA LEU A 222 6.98 -2.17 -11.27
C LEU A 222 8.30 -1.70 -10.65
N ASN A 223 9.42 -2.05 -11.27
CA ASN A 223 10.72 -1.61 -10.80
C ASN A 223 10.97 -0.16 -11.22
N ALA A 224 11.41 0.67 -10.26
CA ALA A 224 11.81 2.05 -10.55
C ALA A 224 13.13 2.11 -11.36
N LYS A 225 13.98 1.09 -11.21
CA LYS A 225 15.29 0.97 -11.84
C LYS A 225 15.39 -0.31 -12.67
N GLY A 226 16.12 -0.26 -13.79
CA GLY A 226 16.35 -1.42 -14.65
C GLY A 226 15.13 -1.75 -15.52
N SER A 227 14.85 -3.05 -15.72
CA SER A 227 13.67 -3.50 -16.46
C SER A 227 12.41 -3.25 -15.61
N PRO A 228 11.53 -2.32 -16.02
CA PRO A 228 10.40 -1.88 -15.20
C PRO A 228 9.37 -2.97 -14.96
N LEU A 229 9.19 -3.85 -15.95
CA LEU A 229 8.32 -5.01 -15.90
C LEU A 229 9.03 -6.16 -16.64
N ALA A 230 9.06 -7.34 -16.04
CA ALA A 230 9.60 -8.53 -16.70
C ALA A 230 8.77 -8.85 -17.96
N ASN A 231 9.43 -9.28 -19.04
CA ASN A 231 8.79 -9.69 -20.30
C ASN A 231 7.88 -8.63 -20.95
N VAL A 232 8.16 -7.33 -20.73
CA VAL A 232 7.42 -6.24 -21.39
C VAL A 232 7.73 -6.14 -22.88
N ALA A 233 8.91 -6.57 -23.30
CA ALA A 233 9.27 -6.70 -24.71
C ALA A 233 8.81 -8.07 -25.24
N PRO A 234 8.12 -8.14 -26.39
CA PRO A 234 7.83 -9.39 -27.07
C PRO A 234 9.11 -10.18 -27.34
N ALA A 235 9.10 -11.49 -27.07
CA ALA A 235 10.23 -12.38 -27.34
C ALA A 235 10.15 -13.00 -28.75
N GLU A 236 9.03 -12.81 -29.45
CA GLU A 236 8.79 -13.28 -30.80
C GLU A 236 9.68 -12.57 -31.83
N SER A 237 10.20 -13.34 -32.78
CA SER A 237 11.08 -12.84 -33.84
C SER A 237 10.35 -12.09 -34.97
N SER A 238 9.02 -12.10 -34.99
CA SER A 238 8.22 -11.45 -36.02
C SER A 238 7.01 -10.71 -35.44
N ASP A 239 6.77 -9.53 -35.97
CA ASP A 239 5.61 -8.70 -35.64
C ASP A 239 4.31 -9.47 -35.93
N GLY A 240 3.36 -9.41 -35.00
CA GLY A 240 2.05 -10.06 -35.11
C GLY A 240 2.01 -11.54 -34.68
N LEU A 241 3.14 -12.23 -34.49
CA LEU A 241 3.14 -13.63 -34.02
C LEU A 241 2.60 -13.75 -32.59
N GLN A 242 2.95 -12.80 -31.72
CA GLN A 242 2.43 -12.73 -30.35
C GLN A 242 0.92 -12.51 -30.34
N GLU A 243 0.41 -11.65 -31.24
CA GLU A 243 -1.03 -11.41 -31.39
C GLU A 243 -1.77 -12.67 -31.86
N LEU A 244 -1.21 -13.42 -32.81
CA LEU A 244 -1.77 -14.70 -33.25
C LEU A 244 -1.81 -15.74 -32.12
N LYS A 245 -0.73 -15.86 -31.34
CA LYS A 245 -0.69 -16.73 -30.15
C LYS A 245 -1.77 -16.34 -29.14
N ARG A 246 -1.90 -15.04 -28.86
CA ARG A 246 -2.92 -14.48 -27.95
C ARG A 246 -4.33 -14.82 -28.44
N ARG A 247 -4.63 -14.61 -29.72
CA ARG A 247 -5.94 -14.95 -30.33
C ARG A 247 -6.26 -16.45 -30.23
N LEU A 248 -5.27 -17.31 -30.46
CA LEU A 248 -5.46 -18.76 -30.30
C LEU A 248 -5.74 -19.13 -28.84
N ALA A 249 -4.96 -18.59 -27.90
CA ALA A 249 -5.17 -18.81 -26.47
C ALA A 249 -6.57 -18.36 -26.03
N HIS A 250 -7.03 -17.18 -26.47
CA HIS A 250 -8.40 -16.72 -26.21
C HIS A 250 -9.46 -17.68 -26.76
N ARG A 251 -9.28 -18.18 -27.98
CA ARG A 251 -10.21 -19.13 -28.58
C ARG A 251 -10.29 -20.43 -27.79
N LEU A 252 -9.14 -20.96 -27.36
CA LEU A 252 -9.07 -22.17 -26.53
C LEU A 252 -9.70 -21.96 -25.15
N ASN A 253 -9.43 -20.83 -24.51
CA ASN A 253 -10.02 -20.48 -23.22
C ASN A 253 -11.54 -20.36 -23.30
N ARG A 254 -12.08 -19.75 -24.36
CA ARG A 254 -13.53 -19.63 -24.56
C ARG A 254 -14.21 -21.00 -24.72
N LEU A 255 -13.60 -21.90 -25.48
CA LEU A 255 -14.10 -23.29 -25.63
C LEU A 255 -14.10 -24.03 -24.28
N HIS A 256 -13.09 -23.78 -23.43
CA HIS A 256 -13.04 -24.38 -22.11
C HIS A 256 -14.12 -23.81 -21.17
N LEU A 257 -14.30 -22.49 -21.15
CA LEU A 257 -15.37 -21.80 -20.40
C LEU A 257 -16.76 -22.33 -20.75
N GLU A 258 -17.04 -22.55 -22.04
CA GLU A 258 -18.29 -23.13 -22.53
C GLU A 258 -18.55 -24.54 -21.97
N THR A 259 -17.50 -25.28 -21.58
CA THR A 259 -17.59 -26.67 -21.11
C THR A 259 -17.54 -26.78 -19.58
N ALA A 260 -16.75 -25.96 -18.90
CA ALA A 260 -16.48 -26.02 -17.46
C ALA A 260 -17.37 -25.09 -16.62
N GLY A 261 -18.01 -24.09 -17.24
CA GLY A 261 -18.67 -22.99 -16.53
C GLY A 261 -17.66 -21.91 -16.10
N PRO A 262 -18.14 -20.79 -15.52
CA PRO A 262 -17.28 -19.72 -15.04
C PRO A 262 -16.38 -20.20 -13.90
N VAL A 263 -15.07 -20.08 -14.09
CA VAL A 263 -14.04 -20.37 -13.08
C VAL A 263 -13.26 -19.08 -12.83
N ASP A 264 -13.38 -18.52 -11.63
CA ASP A 264 -12.80 -17.21 -11.27
C ASP A 264 -11.30 -17.13 -11.56
N ALA A 265 -10.55 -18.20 -11.27
CA ALA A 265 -9.12 -18.28 -11.57
C ALA A 265 -8.81 -18.15 -13.08
N LEU A 266 -9.65 -18.71 -13.95
CA LEU A 266 -9.48 -18.63 -15.40
C LEU A 266 -9.86 -17.24 -15.93
N GLU A 267 -10.96 -16.66 -15.46
CA GLU A 267 -11.39 -15.31 -15.85
C GLU A 267 -10.41 -14.23 -15.38
N SER A 268 -9.91 -14.35 -14.15
CA SER A 268 -8.84 -13.51 -13.61
C SER A 268 -7.56 -13.63 -14.44
N ALA A 269 -7.16 -14.85 -14.83
CA ALA A 269 -6.00 -15.06 -15.68
C ALA A 269 -6.17 -14.40 -17.07
N ILE A 270 -7.32 -14.57 -17.73
CA ILE A 270 -7.62 -13.93 -19.01
C ILE A 270 -7.53 -12.41 -18.89
N THR A 271 -8.17 -11.83 -17.86
CA THR A 271 -8.17 -10.39 -17.62
C THR A 271 -6.75 -9.86 -17.40
N ASN A 272 -5.94 -10.58 -16.62
CA ASN A 272 -4.56 -10.22 -16.36
C ASN A 272 -3.71 -10.26 -17.64
N PHE A 273 -3.90 -11.26 -18.52
CA PHE A 273 -3.18 -11.32 -19.80
C PHE A 273 -3.59 -10.21 -20.78
N GLU A 274 -4.87 -9.86 -20.83
CA GLU A 274 -5.33 -8.74 -21.67
C GLU A 274 -4.79 -7.40 -21.16
N LEU A 275 -4.81 -7.19 -19.85
CA LEU A 275 -4.21 -6.02 -19.23
C LEU A 275 -2.72 -5.96 -19.50
N ALA A 276 -1.98 -7.07 -19.32
CA ALA A 276 -0.56 -7.14 -19.66
C ALA A 276 -0.29 -6.77 -21.12
N GLY A 277 -1.15 -7.20 -22.05
CA GLY A 277 -1.07 -6.82 -23.46
C GLY A 277 -1.25 -5.31 -23.70
N ARG A 278 -2.12 -4.63 -22.95
CA ARG A 278 -2.29 -3.16 -23.03
C ARG A 278 -1.15 -2.41 -22.33
N MET A 279 -0.65 -2.95 -21.24
CA MET A 279 0.50 -2.41 -20.51
C MET A 279 1.75 -2.35 -21.40
N GLN A 280 1.95 -3.29 -22.32
CA GLN A 280 3.11 -3.26 -23.22
C GLN A 280 3.21 -1.96 -24.06
N THR A 281 2.07 -1.35 -24.40
CA THR A 281 2.06 -0.07 -25.13
C THR A 281 2.06 1.14 -24.20
N ALA A 282 1.39 1.06 -23.04
CA ALA A 282 1.23 2.19 -22.12
C ALA A 282 2.43 2.41 -21.18
N ILE A 283 3.09 1.33 -20.75
CA ILE A 283 4.19 1.37 -19.78
C ILE A 283 5.42 2.12 -20.33
N PRO A 284 5.89 1.92 -21.58
CA PRO A 284 7.04 2.66 -22.09
C PRO A 284 6.86 4.18 -22.02
N GLU A 285 5.68 4.68 -22.36
CA GLU A 285 5.34 6.11 -22.32
C GLU A 285 5.19 6.62 -20.87
N LEU A 286 4.61 5.82 -19.98
CA LEU A 286 4.51 6.14 -18.55
C LEU A 286 5.91 6.35 -17.94
N LEU A 287 6.86 5.50 -18.31
CA LEU A 287 8.21 5.46 -17.74
C LEU A 287 9.22 6.41 -18.39
N ASP A 288 8.88 6.94 -19.56
CA ASP A 288 9.69 7.93 -20.24
C ASP A 288 9.53 9.30 -19.60
N VAL A 289 10.51 9.64 -18.76
CA VAL A 289 10.58 10.92 -18.04
C VAL A 289 11.45 11.96 -18.77
N ARG A 290 11.96 11.64 -19.98
CA ARG A 290 12.84 12.56 -20.72
C ARG A 290 12.14 13.86 -21.10
N GLY A 291 10.86 13.77 -21.45
CA GLY A 291 10.02 14.91 -21.81
C GLY A 291 9.53 15.77 -20.64
N GLU A 292 9.83 15.40 -19.39
CA GLU A 292 9.49 16.22 -18.22
C GLU A 292 10.37 17.47 -18.19
N SER A 293 9.80 18.60 -17.77
CA SER A 293 10.55 19.87 -17.73
C SER A 293 11.71 19.81 -16.73
N GLU A 294 12.78 20.54 -17.00
CA GLU A 294 13.97 20.55 -16.14
C GLU A 294 13.67 21.06 -14.73
N HIS A 295 12.77 22.05 -14.59
CA HIS A 295 12.35 22.51 -13.27
C HIS A 295 11.66 21.42 -12.45
N ILE A 296 10.82 20.58 -13.08
CA ILE A 296 10.18 19.44 -12.40
C ILE A 296 11.22 18.37 -12.04
N LYS A 297 12.16 18.07 -12.93
CA LYS A 297 13.25 17.13 -12.62
C LYS A 297 14.08 17.61 -11.42
N GLN A 298 14.41 18.90 -11.36
CA GLN A 298 15.11 19.52 -10.22
C GLN A 298 14.26 19.48 -8.94
N LEU A 299 12.95 19.76 -9.04
CA LEU A 299 12.02 19.71 -7.91
C LEU A 299 12.06 18.35 -7.20
N TYR A 300 12.00 17.26 -7.96
CA TYR A 300 12.07 15.90 -7.41
C TYR A 300 13.49 15.47 -7.01
N GLY A 301 14.55 16.13 -7.50
CA GLY A 301 15.94 15.77 -7.20
C GLY A 301 16.58 14.78 -8.17
N PHE A 302 16.25 14.84 -9.46
CA PHE A 302 16.91 14.04 -10.50
C PHE A 302 18.40 14.38 -10.71
N ASP A 303 18.81 15.58 -10.32
CA ASP A 303 20.18 16.09 -10.35
C ASP A 303 20.91 15.89 -9.00
N ALA A 304 20.24 15.33 -8.00
CA ALA A 304 20.84 15.09 -6.69
C ALA A 304 22.08 14.20 -6.83
N PRO A 305 23.19 14.50 -6.11
CA PRO A 305 24.41 13.70 -6.18
C PRO A 305 24.20 12.27 -5.66
N TYR A 306 23.25 12.10 -4.73
CA TYR A 306 22.96 10.82 -4.10
C TYR A 306 22.03 9.97 -4.98
N GLU A 307 22.45 8.76 -5.34
CA GLU A 307 21.73 7.90 -6.28
C GLU A 307 20.35 7.48 -5.76
N HIS A 308 20.24 7.20 -4.47
CA HIS A 308 18.99 6.77 -3.87
C HIS A 308 17.95 7.91 -3.89
N THR A 309 18.39 9.18 -3.80
CA THR A 309 17.52 10.34 -4.04
C THR A 309 16.96 10.34 -5.46
N ARG A 310 17.81 10.14 -6.47
CA ARG A 310 17.36 10.07 -7.88
C ARG A 310 16.42 8.87 -8.13
N THR A 311 16.63 7.77 -7.42
CA THR A 311 15.77 6.57 -7.52
C THR A 311 14.37 6.87 -6.98
N TYR A 312 14.28 7.45 -5.78
CA TYR A 312 12.99 7.78 -5.18
C TYR A 312 12.32 8.99 -5.86
N ALA A 313 13.09 9.94 -6.41
CA ALA A 313 12.63 11.01 -7.31
C ALA A 313 11.87 10.42 -8.50
N ARG A 314 12.43 9.39 -9.13
CA ARG A 314 11.77 8.69 -10.24
C ARG A 314 10.49 8.00 -9.78
N GLN A 315 10.49 7.33 -8.62
CA GLN A 315 9.27 6.70 -8.09
C GLN A 315 8.15 7.73 -7.86
N CYS A 316 8.46 8.83 -7.19
CA CYS A 316 7.48 9.88 -6.90
C CYS A 316 6.90 10.49 -8.19
N LEU A 317 7.76 10.80 -9.17
CA LEU A 317 7.32 11.31 -10.47
C LEU A 317 6.43 10.31 -11.23
N LEU A 318 6.78 9.02 -11.20
CA LEU A 318 5.97 7.97 -11.81
C LEU A 318 4.63 7.81 -11.09
N ALA A 319 4.60 7.93 -9.76
CA ALA A 319 3.37 7.87 -8.99
C ALA A 319 2.41 9.00 -9.36
N ARG A 320 2.92 10.24 -9.49
CA ARG A 320 2.14 11.37 -10.02
C ARG A 320 1.55 11.06 -11.41
N ARG A 321 2.37 10.54 -12.33
CA ARG A 321 1.91 10.15 -13.68
C ARG A 321 0.88 9.01 -13.67
N MET A 322 0.97 8.09 -12.71
CA MET A 322 0.02 6.99 -12.55
C MET A 322 -1.34 7.47 -12.05
N VAL A 323 -1.38 8.38 -11.06
CA VAL A 323 -2.65 8.94 -10.59
C VAL A 323 -3.32 9.81 -11.66
N GLU A 324 -2.55 10.56 -12.46
CA GLU A 324 -3.06 11.27 -13.65
C GLU A 324 -3.71 10.32 -14.67
N ARG A 325 -3.22 9.08 -14.78
CA ARG A 325 -3.76 8.03 -15.67
C ARG A 325 -4.83 7.17 -15.00
N GLY A 326 -5.30 7.54 -13.81
CA GLY A 326 -6.40 6.88 -13.11
C GLY A 326 -6.03 5.62 -12.34
N VAL A 327 -4.77 5.43 -11.95
CA VAL A 327 -4.44 4.35 -11.00
C VAL A 327 -4.98 4.72 -9.62
N ARG A 328 -5.73 3.82 -8.97
CA ARG A 328 -6.41 4.07 -7.69
C ARG A 328 -5.48 4.01 -6.49
N PHE A 329 -4.53 3.09 -6.50
CA PHE A 329 -3.60 2.91 -5.40
C PHE A 329 -2.21 2.71 -5.96
N VAL A 330 -1.30 3.63 -5.62
CA VAL A 330 0.10 3.55 -5.98
C VAL A 330 0.91 3.49 -4.68
N GLU A 331 1.69 2.44 -4.52
CA GLU A 331 2.52 2.27 -3.34
C GLU A 331 4.00 2.36 -3.70
N LEU A 332 4.80 3.06 -2.89
CA LEU A 332 6.23 3.25 -3.11
C LEU A 332 6.99 2.58 -1.97
N THR A 333 7.79 1.57 -2.30
CA THR A 333 8.77 1.03 -1.35
C THR A 333 10.02 1.91 -1.33
N ILE A 334 10.69 1.98 -0.19
CA ILE A 334 11.96 2.70 -0.03
C ILE A 334 13.04 2.17 -1.00
N PRO A 335 14.01 3.03 -1.38
CA PRO A 335 15.13 2.59 -2.18
C PRO A 335 16.05 1.70 -1.33
N MET A 336 16.69 0.71 -1.97
CA MET A 336 17.74 -0.07 -1.30
C MET A 336 18.97 0.81 -1.09
N VAL A 337 19.15 1.31 0.14
CA VAL A 337 20.33 2.09 0.53
C VAL A 337 21.45 1.13 0.98
N ASP A 338 22.64 1.27 0.38
CA ASP A 338 23.76 0.36 0.64
C ASP A 338 24.17 0.37 2.12
N GLY A 339 24.33 -0.84 2.69
CA GLY A 339 24.83 -1.03 4.05
C GLY A 339 23.77 -1.00 5.16
N TYR A 340 22.48 -0.88 4.82
CA TYR A 340 21.39 -0.84 5.81
C TYR A 340 20.25 -1.80 5.49
N GLN A 341 19.60 -2.27 6.55
CA GLN A 341 18.28 -2.89 6.46
C GLN A 341 17.23 -1.79 6.63
N ARG A 342 17.01 -0.95 5.59
CA ARG A 342 15.88 0.00 5.60
C ARG A 342 16.02 1.06 6.71
N TRP A 343 14.92 1.48 7.33
CA TRP A 343 14.91 2.29 8.55
C TRP A 343 15.20 1.48 9.84
N ASP A 344 15.53 0.17 9.72
CA ASP A 344 15.73 -0.72 10.87
C ASP A 344 17.07 -0.51 11.60
N ALA A 345 17.16 0.61 12.31
CA ALA A 345 18.38 1.11 12.92
C ALA A 345 18.55 0.69 14.39
N HIS A 346 18.93 -0.57 14.60
CA HIS A 346 19.37 -1.08 15.90
C HIS A 346 20.76 -0.60 16.34
N GLY A 347 21.53 0.02 15.44
CA GLY A 347 22.81 0.69 15.70
C GLY A 347 23.11 1.72 14.59
N ASN A 348 24.06 2.63 14.84
CA ASN A 348 24.42 3.73 13.91
C ASN A 348 23.20 4.50 13.36
N LEU A 349 22.21 4.81 14.21
CA LEU A 349 20.93 5.42 13.79
C LEU A 349 21.14 6.75 13.09
N ALA A 350 22.07 7.58 13.54
CA ALA A 350 22.38 8.85 12.89
C ALA A 350 22.74 8.68 11.40
N LYS A 351 23.52 7.63 11.07
CA LYS A 351 23.92 7.37 9.68
C LYS A 351 22.80 6.67 8.90
N ASN A 352 22.14 5.67 9.49
CA ASN A 352 21.01 4.97 8.86
C ASN A 352 19.87 5.94 8.50
N HIS A 353 19.29 6.62 9.48
CA HIS A 353 18.16 7.52 9.26
C HIS A 353 18.57 8.70 8.40
N GLY A 354 19.80 9.22 8.57
CA GLY A 354 20.33 10.30 7.72
C GLY A 354 20.42 9.93 6.25
N ASP A 355 20.94 8.75 5.91
CA ASP A 355 21.06 8.27 4.54
C ASP A 355 19.68 7.94 3.93
N ASN A 356 18.79 7.29 4.69
CA ASN A 356 17.42 7.03 4.24
C ASN A 356 16.61 8.32 4.03
N ALA A 357 16.68 9.28 4.95
CA ALA A 357 16.00 10.57 4.81
C ALA A 357 16.51 11.34 3.60
N ARG A 358 17.84 11.39 3.40
CA ARG A 358 18.45 12.00 2.22
C ARG A 358 17.91 11.41 0.91
N ALA A 359 17.57 10.12 0.89
CA ALA A 359 17.00 9.47 -0.28
C ALA A 359 15.55 9.89 -0.58
N ILE A 360 14.75 10.22 0.43
CA ILE A 360 13.29 10.39 0.23
C ILE A 360 12.78 11.81 0.44
N ASP A 361 13.48 12.65 1.21
CA ASP A 361 12.97 13.94 1.69
C ASP A 361 12.64 14.91 0.54
N GLN A 362 13.61 15.23 -0.33
CA GLN A 362 13.38 16.09 -1.49
C GLN A 362 12.33 15.51 -2.46
N PRO A 363 12.40 14.22 -2.88
CA PRO A 363 11.39 13.62 -3.73
C PRO A 363 9.96 13.71 -3.19
N ILE A 364 9.75 13.47 -1.89
CA ILE A 364 8.42 13.53 -1.26
C ILE A 364 7.90 14.96 -1.24
N ALA A 365 8.74 15.92 -0.86
CA ALA A 365 8.37 17.33 -0.89
C ALA A 365 8.01 17.78 -2.32
N GLY A 366 8.80 17.34 -3.30
CA GLY A 366 8.56 17.58 -4.73
C GLY A 366 7.25 16.96 -5.22
N LEU A 367 6.90 15.76 -4.76
CA LEU A 367 5.62 15.11 -5.05
C LEU A 367 4.44 15.94 -4.56
N LEU A 368 4.45 16.33 -3.27
CA LEU A 368 3.38 17.13 -2.68
C LEU A 368 3.22 18.46 -3.42
N GLN A 369 4.33 19.10 -3.78
CA GLN A 369 4.33 20.35 -4.52
C GLN A 369 3.84 20.20 -5.97
N ASP A 370 4.26 19.17 -6.70
CA ASP A 370 3.85 18.92 -8.09
C ASP A 370 2.37 18.51 -8.16
N LEU A 371 1.87 17.71 -7.21
CA LEU A 371 0.45 17.38 -7.11
C LEU A 371 -0.41 18.63 -6.88
N ASP A 372 0.03 19.52 -5.98
CA ASP A 372 -0.65 20.77 -5.67
C ASP A 372 -0.67 21.72 -6.88
N GLN A 373 0.48 21.92 -7.54
CA GLN A 373 0.59 22.77 -8.74
C GLN A 373 -0.33 22.32 -9.89
N ARG A 374 -0.67 21.02 -9.92
CA ARG A 374 -1.55 20.43 -10.93
C ARG A 374 -3.02 20.37 -10.50
N GLY A 375 -3.35 20.78 -9.28
CA GLY A 375 -4.68 20.62 -8.70
C GLY A 375 -5.06 19.16 -8.44
N LEU A 376 -4.08 18.25 -8.36
CA LEU A 376 -4.28 16.83 -8.11
C LEU A 376 -4.26 16.48 -6.62
N LEU A 377 -3.68 17.33 -5.78
CA LEU A 377 -3.54 17.07 -4.34
C LEU A 377 -4.91 16.95 -3.66
N ASP A 378 -5.92 17.74 -4.09
CA ASP A 378 -7.27 17.66 -3.54
C ASP A 378 -7.97 16.32 -3.85
N GLU A 379 -7.60 15.68 -4.96
CA GLU A 379 -8.16 14.39 -5.40
C GLU A 379 -7.23 13.20 -5.10
N THR A 380 -6.06 13.43 -4.51
CA THR A 380 -5.06 12.37 -4.22
C THR A 380 -4.68 12.40 -2.75
N LEU A 381 -4.98 11.32 -2.04
CA LEU A 381 -4.50 11.14 -0.67
C LEU A 381 -3.07 10.62 -0.69
N VAL A 382 -2.13 11.40 -0.15
CA VAL A 382 -0.76 10.95 0.10
C VAL A 382 -0.66 10.46 1.54
N VAL A 383 -0.26 9.20 1.72
CA VAL A 383 -0.08 8.56 3.02
C VAL A 383 1.39 8.27 3.22
N TRP A 384 1.97 8.72 4.33
CA TRP A 384 3.32 8.34 4.74
C TRP A 384 3.22 7.57 6.04
N ALA A 385 3.67 6.33 6.03
CA ALA A 385 3.56 5.45 7.18
C ALA A 385 4.64 4.38 7.18
N GLY A 386 5.07 4.02 8.38
CA GLY A 386 5.74 2.76 8.69
C GLY A 386 4.83 1.86 9.53
N GLU A 387 5.34 0.70 9.87
CA GLU A 387 4.65 -0.36 10.58
C GLU A 387 4.60 -0.17 12.11
N PHE A 388 5.56 0.57 12.67
CA PHE A 388 5.63 1.05 14.06
C PHE A 388 6.75 2.11 14.21
N GLY A 389 7.04 2.55 15.44
CA GLY A 389 8.07 3.54 15.75
C GLY A 389 9.31 2.97 16.45
N ARG A 390 10.10 3.84 17.07
CA ARG A 390 11.35 3.48 17.77
C ARG A 390 11.35 3.94 19.23
N THR A 391 12.06 3.23 20.09
CA THR A 391 12.11 3.52 21.53
C THR A 391 12.77 4.87 21.85
N PRO A 392 12.37 5.56 22.93
CA PRO A 392 13.03 6.80 23.38
C PRO A 392 14.45 6.58 23.92
N PHE A 393 14.82 5.34 24.22
CA PHE A 393 16.14 4.93 24.67
C PHE A 393 16.85 4.11 23.61
N ALA A 394 18.17 4.03 23.72
CA ALA A 394 18.99 3.27 22.81
C ALA A 394 18.77 1.75 22.96
N GLN A 395 18.90 1.01 21.87
CA GLN A 395 19.25 -0.39 21.92
C GLN A 395 20.77 -0.49 22.02
N GLY A 396 21.29 -0.88 23.19
CA GLY A 396 22.72 -0.79 23.45
C GLY A 396 23.22 0.67 23.48
N SER A 397 23.88 1.13 22.41
CA SER A 397 24.61 2.41 22.38
C SER A 397 23.95 3.52 21.55
N ASP A 398 23.75 3.29 20.26
CA ASP A 398 23.61 4.34 19.24
C ASP A 398 22.55 4.00 18.17
N GLY A 399 21.70 3.02 18.44
CA GLY A 399 20.48 2.72 17.71
C GLY A 399 19.27 2.68 18.64
N ARG A 400 18.06 2.44 18.11
CA ARG A 400 16.81 2.30 18.89
C ARG A 400 16.15 0.95 18.62
N ASP A 401 15.51 0.41 19.66
CA ASP A 401 14.69 -0.79 19.55
C ASP A 401 13.29 -0.43 19.00
N HIS A 402 12.46 -1.43 18.74
CA HIS A 402 11.10 -1.28 18.23
C HIS A 402 10.16 -0.67 19.26
N ASN A 403 9.22 0.15 18.80
CA ASN A 403 8.18 0.73 19.61
C ASN A 403 6.82 0.73 18.89
N GLU A 404 6.04 -0.30 19.16
CA GLU A 404 4.66 -0.47 18.68
C GLU A 404 3.64 0.38 19.47
N PHE A 405 4.02 0.91 20.63
CA PHE A 405 3.09 1.58 21.56
C PHE A 405 2.75 3.02 21.20
N GLY A 406 3.50 3.66 20.31
CA GLY A 406 3.30 5.07 19.94
C GLY A 406 4.27 5.49 18.85
N PHE A 407 3.73 5.87 17.68
CA PHE A 407 4.53 6.34 16.56
C PHE A 407 3.78 7.33 15.67
N THR A 408 4.50 7.87 14.70
CA THR A 408 3.98 8.89 13.79
C THR A 408 3.73 8.34 12.39
N ALA A 409 2.59 8.71 11.83
CA ALA A 409 2.30 8.68 10.39
C ALA A 409 1.82 10.08 9.98
N TRP A 410 1.75 10.38 8.68
CA TRP A 410 1.08 11.60 8.24
C TRP A 410 0.31 11.40 6.93
N LEU A 411 -0.70 12.24 6.76
CA LEU A 411 -1.57 12.29 5.59
C LEU A 411 -1.50 13.68 4.95
N ALA A 412 -1.66 13.77 3.64
CA ALA A 412 -1.77 15.04 2.93
C ALA A 412 -2.71 14.92 1.72
N GLY A 413 -3.49 15.98 1.46
CA GLY A 413 -4.43 16.01 0.34
C GLY A 413 -5.63 15.08 0.51
N GLY A 414 -6.37 14.86 -0.57
CA GLY A 414 -7.46 13.89 -0.64
C GLY A 414 -8.58 14.13 0.38
N GLY A 415 -8.83 15.38 0.78
CA GLY A 415 -9.86 15.77 1.76
C GLY A 415 -9.48 15.65 3.24
N VAL A 416 -8.20 15.46 3.54
CA VAL A 416 -7.67 15.58 4.91
C VAL A 416 -7.37 17.04 5.23
N ARG A 417 -7.65 17.46 6.46
CA ARG A 417 -7.29 18.79 6.98
C ARG A 417 -5.79 18.88 7.19
N GLY A 418 -5.09 19.62 6.32
CA GLY A 418 -3.66 19.91 6.46
C GLY A 418 -3.36 20.92 7.57
N GLY A 419 -2.09 20.98 7.99
CA GLY A 419 -1.59 21.96 8.96
C GLY A 419 -2.01 21.66 10.39
N ILE A 420 -2.24 20.38 10.71
CA ILE A 420 -2.60 19.94 12.06
C ILE A 420 -1.70 18.79 12.53
N SER A 421 -1.56 18.69 13.85
CA SER A 421 -1.12 17.48 14.53
C SER A 421 -2.31 16.87 15.29
N TYR A 422 -2.52 15.57 15.16
CA TYR A 422 -3.61 14.85 15.79
C TYR A 422 -3.11 13.74 16.69
N GLY A 423 -3.64 13.72 17.92
CA GLY A 423 -3.19 12.82 18.98
C GLY A 423 -1.80 13.19 19.52
N GLU A 424 -1.39 12.52 20.59
CA GLU A 424 -0.08 12.72 21.21
C GLU A 424 0.44 11.43 21.83
N THR A 425 1.75 11.25 21.75
CA THR A 425 2.51 10.34 22.61
C THR A 425 2.84 11.00 23.95
N ASP A 426 3.22 10.21 24.95
CA ASP A 426 3.70 10.70 26.25
C ASP A 426 4.93 11.63 26.10
N ASP A 427 5.37 12.24 27.21
CA ASP A 427 6.48 13.22 27.20
C ASP A 427 7.82 12.64 26.70
N TRP A 428 7.90 11.32 26.51
CA TRP A 428 9.06 10.61 25.99
C TRP A 428 8.91 10.18 24.54
N GLY A 429 7.70 10.22 23.97
CA GLY A 429 7.43 9.64 22.65
C GLY A 429 7.30 8.12 22.67
N TYR A 430 7.02 7.53 23.85
CA TYR A 430 7.00 6.09 24.04
C TYR A 430 5.62 5.49 23.80
N ARG A 431 4.58 6.00 24.47
CA ARG A 431 3.21 5.48 24.35
C ARG A 431 2.26 6.54 23.80
N ALA A 432 1.33 6.16 22.92
CA ALA A 432 0.21 7.01 22.54
C ALA A 432 -0.72 7.22 23.75
N VAL A 433 -0.96 8.48 24.13
CA VAL A 433 -1.74 8.86 25.34
C VAL A 433 -2.95 9.75 25.05
N VAL A 434 -2.97 10.47 23.92
CA VAL A 434 -4.12 11.27 23.47
C VAL A 434 -4.58 10.78 22.11
N ASN A 435 -5.90 10.56 21.96
CA ASN A 435 -6.54 10.13 20.72
C ASN A 435 -5.82 8.95 20.05
N ARG A 436 -5.60 7.88 20.81
CA ARG A 436 -4.90 6.68 20.33
C ARG A 436 -5.57 6.12 19.08
N LEU A 437 -4.76 5.85 18.06
CA LEU A 437 -5.17 5.26 16.79
C LEU A 437 -4.48 3.90 16.58
N GLU A 438 -5.12 3.05 15.78
CA GLU A 438 -4.58 1.79 15.29
C GLU A 438 -4.63 1.75 13.75
N MET A 439 -3.95 0.77 13.14
CA MET A 439 -3.99 0.54 11.68
C MET A 439 -5.42 0.45 11.12
N HIS A 440 -6.34 -0.15 11.88
CA HIS A 440 -7.74 -0.23 11.47
C HIS A 440 -8.42 1.14 11.33
N ASP A 441 -8.09 2.11 12.19
CA ASP A 441 -8.63 3.47 12.11
C ASP A 441 -8.06 4.22 10.90
N LEU A 442 -6.76 4.01 10.62
CA LEU A 442 -6.11 4.53 9.42
C LEU A 442 -6.76 3.95 8.15
N HIS A 443 -6.98 2.63 8.10
CA HIS A 443 -7.66 1.96 6.99
C HIS A 443 -9.09 2.45 6.80
N ALA A 444 -9.87 2.53 7.88
CA ALA A 444 -11.24 3.04 7.85
C ALA A 444 -11.29 4.48 7.29
N THR A 445 -10.33 5.31 7.69
CA THR A 445 -10.23 6.71 7.25
C THR A 445 -9.82 6.82 5.77
N ILE A 446 -8.82 6.05 5.32
CA ILE A 446 -8.42 6.00 3.90
C ILE A 446 -9.61 5.56 3.02
N LEU A 447 -10.30 4.48 3.41
CA LEU A 447 -11.47 3.98 2.67
C LEU A 447 -12.60 5.03 2.66
N HIS A 448 -12.84 5.72 3.78
CA HIS A 448 -13.84 6.78 3.86
C HIS A 448 -13.56 7.93 2.88
N LEU A 449 -12.32 8.41 2.82
CA LEU A 449 -11.89 9.48 1.91
C LEU A 449 -12.01 9.09 0.43
N LEU A 450 -11.90 7.79 0.14
CA LEU A 450 -12.15 7.21 -1.19
C LEU A 450 -13.64 6.98 -1.49
N GLY A 451 -14.53 7.34 -0.57
CA GLY A 451 -15.98 7.16 -0.73
C GLY A 451 -16.46 5.73 -0.45
N ILE A 452 -15.66 4.93 0.26
CA ILE A 452 -15.98 3.55 0.63
C ILE A 452 -16.36 3.50 2.11
N ARG A 453 -17.58 3.01 2.41
CA ARG A 453 -17.93 2.62 3.79
C ARG A 453 -17.23 1.30 4.12
N HIS A 454 -16.16 1.36 4.94
CA HIS A 454 -15.32 0.19 5.26
C HIS A 454 -16.11 -0.99 5.83
N GLU A 455 -17.22 -0.72 6.50
CA GLU A 455 -18.08 -1.74 7.09
C GLU A 455 -18.90 -2.53 6.08
N GLU A 456 -19.17 -1.93 4.92
CA GLU A 456 -19.95 -2.54 3.82
C GLU A 456 -19.04 -3.20 2.78
N LEU A 457 -17.74 -2.86 2.76
CA LEU A 457 -16.78 -3.49 1.86
C LEU A 457 -16.35 -4.85 2.42
N THR A 458 -17.16 -5.87 2.14
CA THR A 458 -16.95 -7.22 2.64
C THR A 458 -16.75 -8.25 1.52
N PHE A 459 -16.05 -9.34 1.82
CA PHE A 459 -15.91 -10.51 0.96
C PHE A 459 -16.14 -11.80 1.76
N ARG A 460 -16.98 -12.70 1.24
CA ARG A 460 -17.30 -13.98 1.90
C ARG A 460 -16.14 -14.97 1.72
N PHE A 461 -15.44 -15.26 2.81
CA PHE A 461 -14.32 -16.21 2.83
C PHE A 461 -14.32 -17.05 4.11
N GLY A 462 -14.06 -18.35 3.99
CA GLY A 462 -14.01 -19.25 5.15
C GLY A 462 -15.32 -19.31 5.96
N GLY A 463 -16.46 -19.11 5.31
CA GLY A 463 -17.79 -19.16 5.94
C GLY A 463 -18.28 -17.85 6.57
N ARG A 464 -17.46 -16.78 6.62
CA ARG A 464 -17.85 -15.47 7.15
C ARG A 464 -17.59 -14.34 6.16
N ASP A 465 -18.27 -13.21 6.36
CA ASP A 465 -17.91 -11.97 5.69
C ASP A 465 -16.67 -11.39 6.36
N VAL A 466 -15.66 -11.07 5.54
CA VAL A 466 -14.38 -10.50 5.96
C VAL A 466 -14.28 -9.09 5.37
N ARG A 467 -13.75 -8.14 6.13
CA ARG A 467 -13.41 -6.78 5.69
C ARG A 467 -11.99 -6.43 6.14
N LEU A 468 -11.36 -5.44 5.50
CA LEU A 468 -10.00 -4.98 5.82
C LEU A 468 -9.81 -4.65 7.31
N THR A 469 -10.84 -4.07 7.91
CA THR A 469 -10.84 -3.61 9.30
C THR A 469 -11.30 -4.67 10.31
N ASP A 470 -11.52 -5.90 9.85
CA ASP A 470 -12.13 -7.02 10.59
C ASP A 470 -13.37 -6.61 11.42
N VAL A 471 -13.27 -6.50 12.75
CA VAL A 471 -14.36 -6.01 13.63
C VAL A 471 -14.02 -4.66 14.30
N HIS A 472 -12.97 -4.00 13.83
CA HIS A 472 -12.40 -2.77 14.38
C HIS A 472 -12.53 -1.61 13.40
N GLY A 473 -11.84 -0.50 13.70
CA GLY A 473 -11.67 0.67 12.85
C GLY A 473 -12.80 1.68 12.98
N ASN A 474 -12.43 2.90 13.32
CA ASN A 474 -13.30 4.07 13.29
C ASN A 474 -12.73 5.09 12.32
N VAL A 475 -13.62 5.73 11.55
CA VAL A 475 -13.23 6.89 10.74
C VAL A 475 -12.80 8.02 11.67
N VAL A 476 -11.57 8.51 11.52
CA VAL A 476 -11.05 9.64 12.29
C VAL A 476 -11.64 10.93 11.72
N ARG A 477 -12.83 11.31 12.19
CA ARG A 477 -13.58 12.45 11.65
C ARG A 477 -12.90 13.80 11.91
N ASP A 478 -12.15 13.90 13.01
CA ASP A 478 -11.51 15.14 13.44
C ASP A 478 -10.41 15.63 12.50
N ILE A 479 -9.91 14.78 11.60
CA ILE A 479 -8.88 15.13 10.62
C ILE A 479 -9.42 15.34 9.20
N LEU A 480 -10.74 15.28 8.99
CA LEU A 480 -11.37 15.55 7.69
C LEU A 480 -11.53 17.07 7.49
N ALA A 481 -11.45 17.53 6.23
CA ALA A 481 -11.51 18.94 5.85
C ALA A 481 -12.92 19.53 5.78
#